data_AF-A0A5P9PT59-F1
#
_entry.id   AF-A0A5P9PT59-F1
#
_cell.length_a   1.000
_cell.length_b   1.000
_cell.length_c   1.000
_cell.angle_alpha   90.00
_cell.angle_beta   90.00
_cell.angle_gamma   90.00
#
_symmetry.space_group_name_H-M   'P 1'
#
loop_
_entity.id
_entity.type
_entity.pdbx_description
1 polymer ?
#
loop_
_entity_poly.entity_id
_entity_poly.type
_entity_poly.pdbx_seq_one_letter_code
_entity_poly.pdbx_strand_id
1 'polypeptide(L)' 'MTGRKDPADQGLLAVWISIAVVFSLLAAGVAGLLAWAGGLKPPAAVLTGGGAFLGFMTLGLAIIGIFRSNRH' A
#
# COMPACT_ATOMS: atom_id res chain seq x y z
N MET A 1 12.21 -15.90 26.51
CA MET A 1 10.78 -15.52 26.50
C MET A 1 10.40 -15.11 25.08
N THR A 2 10.14 -16.08 24.21
CA THR A 2 9.80 -15.86 22.79
C THR A 2 8.28 -15.75 22.67
N GLY A 3 7.78 -14.52 22.54
CA GLY A 3 6.35 -14.23 22.43
C GLY A 3 5.76 -14.87 21.18
N ARG A 4 4.96 -15.92 21.37
CA ARG A 4 4.04 -16.43 20.36
C ARG A 4 3.08 -15.28 20.05
N LYS A 5 3.18 -14.69 18.87
CA LYS A 5 2.15 -13.76 18.39
C LYS A 5 0.86 -14.54 18.29
N ASP A 6 -0.17 -14.09 18.98
CA ASP A 6 -1.46 -14.75 18.94
C ASP A 6 -1.93 -14.81 17.47
N PRO A 7 -2.46 -15.96 17.02
CA PRO A 7 -2.87 -16.13 15.62
C PRO A 7 -3.92 -15.10 15.19
N ALA A 8 -4.71 -14.56 16.14
CA ALA A 8 -5.64 -13.47 15.92
C ALA A 8 -4.95 -12.14 15.53
N ASP A 9 -3.83 -11.79 16.18
CA ASP A 9 -3.07 -10.58 15.86
C ASP A 9 -2.41 -10.66 14.48
N GLN A 10 -1.96 -11.86 14.10
CA GLN A 10 -1.43 -12.11 12.77
C GLN A 10 -2.50 -11.99 11.69
N GLY A 11 -3.70 -12.51 11.96
CA GLY A 11 -4.85 -12.39 11.07
C GLY A 11 -5.25 -10.92 10.86
N LEU A 12 -5.32 -10.14 11.94
CA LEU A 12 -5.66 -8.72 11.86
C LEU A 12 -4.62 -7.91 11.06
N LEU A 13 -3.32 -8.19 11.25
CA LEU A 13 -2.26 -7.57 10.47
C LEU A 13 -2.34 -7.95 8.99
N ALA A 14 -2.61 -9.21 8.68
CA ALA A 14 -2.78 -9.67 7.30
C ALA A 14 -3.97 -8.98 6.61
N VAL A 15 -5.08 -8.78 7.32
CA VAL A 15 -6.25 -8.02 6.82
C VAL A 15 -5.86 -6.56 6.56
N TRP A 16 -5.17 -5.91 7.49
CA TRP A 16 -4.71 -4.52 7.32
C TRP A 16 -3.75 -4.34 6.14
N ILE A 17 -2.81 -5.28 5.96
CA ILE A 17 -1.91 -5.28 4.80
C ILE A 17 -2.71 -5.44 3.51
N SER A 18 -3.69 -6.36 3.48
CA SER A 18 -4.54 -6.58 2.31
C SER A 18 -5.32 -5.32 1.94
N ILE A 19 -5.88 -4.62 2.93
CA ILE A 19 -6.56 -3.33 2.74
C ILE A 19 -5.60 -2.31 2.13
N ALA A 20 -4.40 -2.16 2.68
CA ALA A 20 -3.39 -1.24 2.15
C ALA A 20 -3.02 -1.57 0.69
N VAL A 21 -2.91 -2.86 0.34
CA VAL A 21 -2.61 -3.32 -1.03
C VAL A 21 -3.72 -2.94 -1.99
N VAL A 22 -4.98 -3.17 -1.61
CA VAL A 22 -6.13 -2.81 -2.45
C VAL A 22 -6.20 -1.30 -2.68
N PHE A 23 -6.02 -0.48 -1.64
CA PHE A 23 -5.98 0.97 -1.78
C PHE A 23 -4.82 1.44 -2.66
N SER A 24 -3.65 0.84 -2.52
CA SER A 24 -2.49 1.14 -3.35
C SER A 24 -2.72 0.78 -4.81
N LEU A 25 -3.35 -0.37 -5.11
CA LEU A 25 -3.73 -0.77 -6.46
C LEU A 25 -4.75 0.19 -7.08
N LEU A 26 -5.75 0.63 -6.30
CA LEU A 26 -6.72 1.62 -6.77
C LEU A 26 -6.04 2.96 -7.08
N ALA A 27 -5.19 3.46 -6.19
CA ALA A 27 -4.46 4.71 -6.42
C ALA A 27 -3.53 4.61 -7.64
N ALA A 28 -2.83 3.50 -7.80
CA ALA A 28 -1.96 3.22 -8.94
C ALA A 28 -2.72 3.16 -10.26
N GLY A 29 -3.85 2.45 -10.27
CA GLY A 29 -4.72 2.34 -11.44
C GLY A 29 -5.30 3.69 -11.85
N VAL A 30 -5.81 4.46 -10.89
CA VAL A 30 -6.34 5.81 -11.16
C VAL A 30 -5.24 6.74 -11.65
N ALA A 31 -4.07 6.77 -10.99
CA ALA A 31 -2.95 7.63 -11.39
C ALA A 31 -2.40 7.27 -12.77
N GLY A 32 -2.25 5.98 -13.09
CA GLY A 32 -1.81 5.50 -14.39
C GLY A 32 -2.83 5.80 -15.49
N LEU A 33 -4.12 5.60 -15.21
CA LEU A 33 -5.20 5.90 -16.16
C LEU A 33 -5.30 7.42 -16.43
N LEU A 34 -5.20 8.25 -15.39
CA LEU A 34 -5.14 9.71 -15.54
C LEU A 34 -3.92 10.16 -16.33
N ALA A 35 -2.77 9.56 -16.08
CA ALA A 35 -1.54 9.85 -16.82
C ALA A 35 -1.70 9.53 -18.32
N TRP A 36 -2.27 8.37 -18.65
CA TRP A 36 -2.56 7.98 -20.03
C TRP A 36 -3.60 8.90 -20.68
N ALA A 37 -4.70 9.19 -19.99
CA ALA A 37 -5.73 10.12 -20.46
C ALA A 37 -5.19 11.56 -20.64
N GLY A 38 -4.20 11.95 -19.85
CA GLY A 38 -3.49 13.23 -19.98
C GLY A 38 -2.50 13.31 -21.15
N GLY A 39 -2.41 12.27 -21.98
CA GLY A 39 -1.56 12.25 -23.17
C GLY A 39 -0.12 11.80 -22.94
N LEU A 40 0.21 11.23 -21.77
CA LEU A 40 1.52 10.63 -21.57
C LEU A 40 1.68 9.36 -22.42
N LYS A 41 2.91 9.15 -22.92
CA LYS A 41 3.27 7.92 -23.63
C LYS A 41 3.06 6.71 -22.70
N PRO A 42 2.65 5.53 -23.21
CA PRO A 42 2.36 4.36 -22.39
C PRO A 42 3.44 4.00 -21.35
N PRO A 43 4.75 4.06 -21.66
CA PRO A 43 5.79 3.78 -20.66
C PRO A 43 5.80 4.76 -19.49
N ALA A 44 5.53 6.05 -19.75
CA ALA A 44 5.49 7.07 -18.73
C ALA A 44 4.25 6.95 -17.84
N ALA A 45 3.09 6.58 -18.43
CA ALA A 45 1.87 6.34 -17.67
C ALA A 45 2.01 5.15 -16.70
N VAL A 46 2.68 4.07 -17.13
CA VAL A 46 3.01 2.93 -16.25
C VAL A 46 3.94 3.36 -15.12
N LEU A 47 4.93 4.21 -15.41
CA LEU A 47 5.84 4.73 -14.38
C LEU A 47 5.09 5.61 -13.35
N THR A 48 4.14 6.42 -13.79
CA THR A 48 3.28 7.23 -12.89
C THR A 48 2.39 6.34 -12.01
N GLY A 49 1.73 5.34 -12.59
CA GLY A 49 0.92 4.38 -11.84
C GLY A 49 1.76 3.57 -10.83
N GLY A 50 2.93 3.08 -11.25
CA GLY A 50 3.86 2.37 -10.39
C GLY A 50 4.43 3.23 -9.26
N GLY A 51 4.72 4.51 -9.51
CA GLY A 51 5.11 5.46 -8.48
C GLY A 51 4.02 5.70 -7.45
N ALA A 52 2.77 5.85 -7.89
CA ALA A 52 1.62 5.98 -7.00
C ALA A 52 1.37 4.71 -6.16
N PHE A 53 1.56 3.52 -6.75
CA PHE A 53 1.53 2.24 -6.03
C PHE A 53 2.54 2.23 -4.88
N LEU A 54 3.81 2.47 -5.20
CA LEU A 54 4.89 2.43 -4.20
C LEU A 54 4.68 3.49 -3.11
N GLY A 55 4.21 4.68 -3.47
CA GLY A 55 3.87 5.74 -2.52
C GLY A 55 2.79 5.29 -1.53
N PHE A 56 1.66 4.79 -2.03
CA PHE A 56 0.57 4.31 -1.17
C PHE A 56 0.95 3.06 -0.35
N MET A 57 1.73 2.14 -0.93
CA MET A 57 2.21 0.96 -0.21
C MET A 57 3.12 1.35 0.95
N THR A 58 4.08 2.24 0.68
CA THR A 58 5.01 2.74 1.71
C THR A 58 4.25 3.45 2.81
N LEU A 59 3.26 4.28 2.44
CA LEU A 59 2.40 4.99 3.40
C LEU A 59 1.59 4.00 4.27
N GLY A 60 0.93 3.01 3.65
CA GLY A 60 0.16 2.00 4.36
C GLY A 60 1.00 1.19 5.35
N LEU A 61 2.20 0.77 4.94
CA LEU A 61 3.14 0.08 5.81
C LEU A 61 3.67 0.97 6.93
N ALA A 62 3.94 2.25 6.65
CA ALA A 62 4.37 3.22 7.66
C ALA A 62 3.30 3.43 8.73
N ILE A 63 2.02 3.54 8.35
CA ILE A 63 0.89 3.66 9.29
C ILE A 63 0.81 2.43 10.20
N ILE A 64 0.90 1.23 9.62
CA ILE A 64 0.90 -0.03 10.39
C ILE A 64 2.11 -0.08 11.34
N GLY A 65 3.28 0.34 10.87
CA GLY A 65 4.51 0.41 11.66
C GLY A 65 4.40 1.38 12.85
N ILE A 66 3.85 2.58 12.62
CA ILE A 66 3.64 3.60 13.66
C ILE A 66 2.60 3.11 14.68
N PHE A 67 1.48 2.55 14.23
CA PHE A 67 0.46 2.02 15.13
C PHE A 67 1.01 0.89 16.01
N ARG A 68 1.88 0.05 15.47
CA ARG A 68 2.60 -0.96 16.23
C ARG A 68 3.61 -0.35 17.20
N SER A 69 4.32 0.70 16.81
CA SER A 69 5.30 1.38 17.67
C SER A 69 4.65 2.07 18.86
N ASN A 70 3.44 2.62 18.69
CA ASN A 70 2.71 3.34 19.72
C ASN A 70 1.97 2.41 20.72
N ARG A 71 2.00 1.10 20.47
CA ARG A 71 1.45 0.05 21.36
C ARG A 71 2.51 -0.52 22.33
N HIS A 72 3.74 0.01 22.31
CA HIS A 72 4.83 -0.26 23.24
C HIS A 72 5.07 0.96 24.13
#